data_AF-A0A379SSK1-F1
#
_entry.id   AF-A0A379SSK1-F1
#
_cell.length_a   1.000
_cell.length_b   1.000
_cell.length_c   1.000
_cell.angle_alpha   90.00
_cell.angle_beta   90.00
_cell.angle_gamma   90.00
#
_symmetry.space_group_name_H-M   'P 1'
#
loop_
_entity.id
_entity.type
_entity.pdbx_description
1 polymer ?
#
loop_
_entity_poly.entity_id
_entity_poly.type
_entity_poly.pdbx_seq_one_letter_code
_entity_poly.pdbx_strand_id
1 'polypeptide(L)'
;MPIGDGAPITVQSMTNTRTTDVEATVNQIKALERVGADIVRVSVPTMDAAEAFKLIKQQVSVPLVADIHFDYRIALKVAEYGVDCLRINPGNIGNEERIRMVVDCARDKNIPIRIGVNAGSLEKDLQEKYGEPTPQALLESAMRHVDHLDRLNFDQFK
;
A
#
# COMPACT_ATOMS: atom_id res chain seq x y z
N MET A 1 5.49 -8.37 11.15
CA MET A 1 6.72 -9.16 10.95
C MET A 1 7.84 -8.24 10.49
N PRO A 2 9.09 -8.46 10.92
CA PRO A 2 10.23 -7.66 10.46
C PRO A 2 10.49 -7.88 8.97
N ILE A 3 10.86 -6.82 8.26
CA ILE A 3 11.29 -6.83 6.86
C ILE A 3 12.52 -5.93 6.75
N GLY A 4 13.56 -6.40 6.09
CA GLY A 4 14.85 -5.71 6.04
C GLY A 4 15.78 -6.13 7.18
N ASP A 5 16.93 -5.47 7.28
CA ASP A 5 17.92 -5.64 8.36
C ASP A 5 18.30 -7.11 8.67
N GLY A 6 18.54 -7.91 7.62
CA GLY A 6 18.93 -9.31 7.77
C GLY A 6 17.80 -10.28 8.14
N ALA A 7 16.56 -9.82 8.27
CA ALA A 7 15.40 -10.69 8.43
C ALA A 7 15.20 -11.62 7.20
N PRO A 8 14.60 -12.82 7.37
CA PRO A 8 14.27 -13.68 6.24
C PRO A 8 13.41 -12.96 5.18
N ILE A 9 13.65 -13.29 3.91
CA ILE A 9 12.87 -12.74 2.79
C ILE A 9 11.43 -13.25 2.92
N THR A 10 10.49 -12.35 3.17
CA THR A 10 9.06 -12.67 3.25
C THR A 10 8.46 -12.96 1.88
N VAL A 11 7.64 -14.00 1.77
CA VAL A 11 6.81 -14.31 0.62
C VAL A 11 5.52 -13.49 0.70
N GLN A 12 5.24 -12.68 -0.31
CA GLN A 12 4.01 -11.89 -0.38
C GLN A 12 3.19 -12.29 -1.60
N SER A 13 1.86 -12.23 -1.49
CA SER A 13 0.95 -12.43 -2.60
C SER A 13 -0.15 -11.36 -2.62
N MET A 14 -1.02 -11.38 -3.64
CA MET A 14 -2.13 -10.45 -3.78
C MET A 14 -3.39 -11.20 -4.19
N THR A 15 -4.53 -10.82 -3.60
CA THR A 15 -5.82 -11.34 -4.03
C THR A 15 -6.21 -10.80 -5.41
N ASN A 16 -7.04 -11.55 -6.13
CA ASN A 16 -7.65 -11.12 -7.40
C ASN A 16 -9.18 -11.17 -7.37
N THR A 17 -9.78 -11.52 -6.23
CA THR A 17 -11.22 -11.38 -5.98
C THR A 17 -11.62 -9.92 -5.90
N ARG A 18 -12.91 -9.64 -6.06
CA ARG A 18 -13.47 -8.33 -5.70
C ARG A 18 -13.47 -8.22 -4.19
N THR A 19 -12.80 -7.21 -3.63
CA THR A 19 -12.72 -7.01 -2.17
C THR A 19 -14.08 -6.90 -1.49
N THR A 20 -15.10 -6.41 -2.22
CA THR A 20 -16.48 -6.35 -1.73
C THR A 20 -17.14 -7.72 -1.57
N ASP A 21 -16.59 -8.76 -2.21
CA ASP A 21 -16.92 -10.17 -1.93
C ASP A 21 -16.02 -10.67 -0.79
N VAL A 22 -16.51 -10.45 0.44
CA VAL A 22 -15.77 -10.76 1.67
C VAL A 22 -15.46 -12.26 1.76
N GLU A 23 -16.42 -13.12 1.45
CA GLU A 23 -16.26 -14.56 1.57
C GLU A 23 -15.21 -15.08 0.57
N ALA A 24 -15.33 -14.69 -0.70
CA ALA A 24 -14.35 -15.09 -1.72
C ALA A 24 -12.94 -14.60 -1.36
N THR A 25 -12.83 -13.35 -0.88
CA THR A 25 -11.54 -12.75 -0.53
C THR A 25 -10.91 -13.43 0.69
N VAL A 26 -11.69 -13.70 1.75
CA VAL A 26 -11.21 -14.46 2.93
C VAL A 26 -10.76 -15.86 2.54
N ASN A 27 -11.53 -16.56 1.70
CA ASN A 27 -11.18 -17.90 1.23
C ASN A 27 -9.87 -17.89 0.42
N GLN A 28 -9.68 -16.91 -0.45
CA GLN A 28 -8.44 -16.75 -1.21
C GLN A 28 -7.25 -16.41 -0.29
N ILE A 29 -7.42 -15.51 0.69
CA ILE A 29 -6.37 -15.18 1.65
C ILE A 29 -5.92 -16.43 2.41
N LYS A 30 -6.87 -17.23 2.93
CA LYS A 30 -6.57 -18.49 3.62
C LYS A 30 -5.89 -19.51 2.71
N ALA A 31 -6.25 -19.55 1.42
CA ALA A 31 -5.57 -20.41 0.46
C ALA A 31 -4.11 -19.97 0.22
N LEU A 32 -3.86 -18.66 0.12
CA LEU A 32 -2.52 -18.09 0.00
C LEU A 32 -1.66 -18.36 1.25
N GLU A 33 -2.24 -18.16 2.45
CA GLU A 33 -1.59 -18.47 3.72
C GLU A 33 -1.18 -19.95 3.81
N ARG A 34 -2.06 -20.88 3.40
CA ARG A 34 -1.76 -22.33 3.38
C ARG A 34 -0.61 -22.74 2.47
N VAL A 35 -0.35 -21.98 1.40
CA VAL A 35 0.78 -22.24 0.49
C VAL A 35 2.03 -21.43 0.84
N GLY A 36 2.03 -20.76 2.00
CA GLY A 36 3.22 -20.09 2.55
C GLY A 36 3.32 -18.59 2.23
N ALA A 37 2.21 -17.91 1.92
CA ALA A 37 2.24 -16.45 1.86
C ALA A 37 2.33 -15.87 3.28
N ASP A 38 3.41 -15.13 3.56
CA ASP A 38 3.63 -14.44 4.84
C ASP A 38 2.78 -13.16 4.94
N ILE A 39 2.52 -12.49 3.81
CA ILE A 39 1.74 -11.23 3.74
C ILE A 39 0.85 -11.26 2.52
N VAL A 40 -0.40 -10.82 2.67
CA VAL A 40 -1.35 -10.75 1.55
C VAL A 40 -1.79 -9.31 1.27
N ARG A 41 -1.71 -8.89 0.02
CA ARG A 41 -2.20 -7.60 -0.44
C ARG A 41 -3.63 -7.70 -0.96
N VAL A 42 -4.45 -6.70 -0.64
CA VAL A 42 -5.85 -6.59 -1.06
C VAL A 42 -6.08 -5.22 -1.69
N SER A 43 -6.73 -5.17 -2.85
CA SER A 43 -7.07 -3.91 -3.53
C SER A 43 -8.21 -3.19 -2.81
N VAL A 44 -8.08 -1.89 -2.54
CA VAL A 44 -9.14 -1.10 -1.88
C VAL A 44 -9.44 0.15 -2.71
N PRO A 45 -10.18 0.01 -3.83
CA PRO A 45 -10.39 1.11 -4.77
C PRO A 45 -11.53 2.06 -4.37
N THR A 46 -12.43 1.64 -3.47
CA THR A 46 -13.65 2.38 -3.09
C THR A 46 -13.88 2.30 -1.58
N MET A 47 -14.77 3.17 -1.06
CA MET A 47 -15.20 3.09 0.34
C MET A 47 -15.93 1.78 0.65
N ASP A 48 -16.74 1.25 -0.27
CA ASP A 48 -17.37 -0.07 -0.09
C ASP A 48 -16.31 -1.18 0.06
N ALA A 49 -15.22 -1.10 -0.70
CA ALA A 49 -14.11 -2.02 -0.54
C ALA A 49 -13.39 -1.82 0.80
N ALA A 50 -13.33 -0.59 1.34
CA ALA A 50 -12.77 -0.33 2.67
C ALA A 50 -13.64 -0.92 3.79
N GLU A 51 -14.96 -0.82 3.67
CA GLU A 51 -15.90 -1.44 4.59
C GLU A 51 -15.82 -2.97 4.52
N ALA A 52 -15.69 -3.54 3.32
CA ALA A 52 -15.46 -4.98 3.16
C ALA A 52 -14.09 -5.40 3.72
N PHE A 53 -13.04 -4.59 3.53
CA PHE A 53 -11.71 -4.83 4.09
C PHE A 53 -11.74 -4.98 5.61
N LYS A 54 -12.53 -4.17 6.31
CA LYS A 54 -12.75 -4.29 7.77
C LYS A 54 -13.23 -5.69 8.15
N LEU A 55 -14.23 -6.21 7.43
CA LEU A 55 -14.81 -7.53 7.68
C LEU A 55 -13.82 -8.65 7.34
N ILE A 56 -13.01 -8.48 6.28
CA ILE A 56 -11.96 -9.41 5.91
C ILE A 56 -10.88 -9.48 7.00
N LYS A 57 -10.41 -8.32 7.48
CA LYS A 57 -9.34 -8.24 8.50
C LYS A 57 -9.71 -8.91 9.82
N GLN A 58 -11.00 -8.97 10.16
CA GLN A 58 -11.50 -9.68 11.34
C GLN A 58 -11.48 -11.22 11.19
N GLN A 59 -11.32 -11.75 9.98
CA GLN A 59 -11.45 -13.17 9.66
C GLN A 59 -10.15 -13.86 9.23
N VAL A 60 -9.03 -13.12 9.21
CA VAL A 60 -7.72 -13.61 8.76
C VAL A 60 -6.62 -13.20 9.73
N SER A 61 -5.62 -14.07 9.90
CA SER A 61 -4.46 -13.88 10.76
C SER A 61 -3.27 -13.26 10.03
N VAL A 62 -3.11 -13.57 8.74
CA VAL A 62 -2.00 -13.08 7.93
C VAL A 62 -2.03 -11.55 7.84
N PRO A 63 -0.87 -10.86 7.95
CA PRO A 63 -0.78 -9.43 7.73
C PRO A 63 -1.33 -9.02 6.36
N LEU A 64 -2.14 -7.96 6.35
CA LEU A 64 -2.78 -7.41 5.16
C LEU A 64 -2.17 -6.07 4.75
N VAL A 65 -1.84 -5.96 3.46
CA VAL A 65 -1.46 -4.70 2.82
C VAL A 65 -2.68 -4.16 2.06
N ALA A 66 -3.11 -2.94 2.36
CA ALA A 66 -4.15 -2.27 1.56
C ALA A 66 -3.51 -1.55 0.37
N ASP A 67 -3.92 -1.92 -0.86
CA ASP A 67 -3.44 -1.30 -2.10
C ASP A 67 -4.38 -0.16 -2.50
N ILE A 68 -3.91 1.08 -2.32
CA ILE A 68 -4.71 2.30 -2.50
C ILE A 68 -4.01 3.20 -3.52
N HIS A 69 -4.74 3.60 -4.55
CA HIS A 69 -4.16 4.31 -5.68
C HIS A 69 -4.26 5.82 -5.56
N PHE A 70 -5.40 6.37 -5.11
CA PHE A 70 -5.68 7.81 -5.23
C PHE A 70 -6.37 8.45 -4.01
N ASP A 71 -7.36 7.80 -3.41
CA ASP A 71 -8.19 8.46 -2.40
C ASP A 71 -7.60 8.33 -0.99
N TYR A 72 -7.06 9.43 -0.47
CA TYR A 72 -6.52 9.51 0.89
C TYR A 72 -7.54 9.12 1.97
N ARG A 73 -8.84 9.33 1.74
CA ARG A 73 -9.90 9.01 2.71
C ARG A 73 -10.01 7.50 2.93
N ILE A 74 -9.78 6.72 1.88
CA ILE A 74 -9.72 5.26 1.97
C ILE A 74 -8.53 4.84 2.83
N ALA A 75 -7.36 5.46 2.65
CA ALA A 75 -6.16 5.17 3.44
C ALA A 75 -6.38 5.43 4.93
N LEU A 76 -6.96 6.59 5.26
CA LEU A 76 -7.35 6.91 6.64
C LEU A 76 -8.34 5.88 7.20
N LYS A 77 -9.32 5.45 6.40
CA LYS A 77 -10.32 4.48 6.85
C LYS A 77 -9.75 3.11 7.14
N VAL A 78 -8.93 2.55 6.25
CA VAL A 78 -8.33 1.23 6.50
C VAL A 78 -7.30 1.28 7.62
N ALA A 79 -6.65 2.43 7.84
CA ALA A 79 -5.80 2.66 9.02
C ALA A 79 -6.61 2.63 10.32
N GLU A 80 -7.80 3.25 10.36
CA GLU A 80 -8.74 3.09 11.49
C GLU A 80 -9.14 1.63 11.72
N TYR A 81 -9.25 0.84 10.65
CA TYR A 81 -9.64 -0.57 10.70
C TYR A 81 -8.50 -1.53 11.01
N GLY A 82 -7.29 -1.03 11.23
CA GLY A 82 -6.14 -1.83 11.65
C GLY A 82 -5.46 -2.57 10.50
N VAL A 83 -5.34 -1.95 9.33
CA VAL A 83 -4.45 -2.44 8.26
C VAL A 83 -3.01 -2.58 8.77
N ASP A 84 -2.30 -3.62 8.33
CA ASP A 84 -0.92 -3.88 8.78
C ASP A 84 0.13 -3.10 7.95
N CYS A 85 -0.24 -2.62 6.76
CA CYS A 85 0.61 -1.81 5.88
C CYS A 85 -0.23 -1.09 4.82
N LEU A 86 0.08 0.17 4.55
CA LEU A 86 -0.51 0.93 3.43
C LEU A 86 0.41 0.83 2.21
N ARG A 87 -0.08 0.36 1.06
CA ARG A 87 0.61 0.58 -0.22
C ARG A 87 -0.02 1.79 -0.89
N ILE A 88 0.73 2.89 -0.94
CA ILE A 88 0.36 4.13 -1.62
C ILE A 88 1.54 4.69 -2.41
N ASN A 89 1.24 5.52 -3.41
CA ASN A 89 2.22 6.39 -4.06
C ASN A 89 1.87 7.82 -3.67
N PRO A 90 2.68 8.51 -2.82
CA PRO A 90 2.36 9.85 -2.33
C PRO A 90 1.92 10.84 -3.42
N GLY A 91 2.58 10.83 -4.58
CA GLY A 91 2.23 11.71 -5.71
C GLY A 91 0.83 11.50 -6.29
N ASN A 92 0.23 10.31 -6.11
CA ASN A 92 -1.11 10.00 -6.59
C ASN A 92 -2.22 10.32 -5.56
N ILE A 93 -1.87 10.51 -4.28
CA ILE A 93 -2.82 10.78 -3.19
C ILE A 93 -3.38 12.21 -3.26
N GLY A 94 -2.62 13.13 -3.84
CA GLY A 94 -3.04 14.50 -4.10
C GLY A 94 -2.04 15.51 -3.55
N ASN A 95 -2.55 16.59 -2.97
CA ASN A 95 -1.71 17.66 -2.44
C ASN A 95 -0.96 17.25 -1.15
N GLU A 96 0.00 18.07 -0.76
CA GLU A 96 0.85 17.82 0.42
C GLU A 96 0.06 17.66 1.72
N GLU A 97 -1.05 18.40 1.88
CA GLU A 97 -1.92 18.30 3.05
C GLU A 97 -2.54 16.90 3.18
N ARG A 98 -3.06 16.33 2.07
CA ARG A 98 -3.62 14.97 2.07
C ARG A 98 -2.57 13.91 2.35
N ILE A 99 -1.36 14.07 1.80
CA ILE A 99 -0.24 13.17 2.07
C ILE A 99 0.11 13.23 3.57
N ARG A 100 0.22 14.44 4.14
CA ARG A 100 0.50 14.66 5.56
C ARG A 100 -0.54 13.99 6.46
N MET A 101 -1.84 14.12 6.14
CA MET A 101 -2.89 13.43 6.90
C MET A 101 -2.70 11.91 6.94
N VAL A 102 -2.34 11.30 5.81
CA VAL A 102 -2.12 9.85 5.74
C VAL A 102 -0.86 9.46 6.52
N VAL A 103 0.22 10.22 6.39
CA VAL A 103 1.49 9.99 7.11
C VAL A 103 1.32 10.14 8.62
N ASP A 104 0.62 11.18 9.08
CA ASP A 104 0.35 11.40 10.50
C ASP A 104 -0.49 10.25 11.07
N CYS A 105 -1.54 9.84 10.35
CA CYS A 105 -2.35 8.69 10.75
C CYS A 105 -1.54 7.38 10.80
N ALA A 106 -0.69 7.15 9.81
CA ALA A 106 0.19 5.99 9.76
C ALA A 106 1.18 5.99 10.92
N ARG A 107 1.79 7.14 11.23
CA ARG A 107 2.71 7.31 12.36
C ARG A 107 2.02 7.03 13.69
N ASP A 108 0.87 7.65 13.94
CA ASP A 108 0.12 7.52 15.19
C ASP A 108 -0.31 6.07 15.46
N LYS A 109 -0.54 5.30 14.39
CA LYS A 109 -0.96 3.90 14.46
C LYS A 109 0.18 2.90 14.26
N ASN A 110 1.42 3.37 14.07
CA ASN A 110 2.59 2.53 13.80
C ASN A 110 2.38 1.60 12.59
N ILE A 111 1.81 2.15 11.51
CA ILE A 111 1.51 1.44 10.26
C ILE A 111 2.55 1.82 9.23
N PRO A 112 3.35 0.88 8.70
CA PRO A 112 4.31 1.19 7.66
C PRO A 112 3.65 1.53 6.33
N ILE A 113 4.34 2.34 5.53
CA ILE A 113 3.93 2.68 4.16
C ILE A 113 4.84 1.95 3.16
N ARG A 114 4.27 1.36 2.11
CA ARG A 114 5.00 0.82 0.97
C ARG A 114 4.83 1.72 -0.24
N ILE A 115 5.92 2.31 -0.72
CA ILE A 115 5.95 3.02 -2.00
C ILE A 115 6.05 1.98 -3.12
N GLY A 116 5.21 2.08 -4.16
CA GLY A 116 5.29 1.16 -5.30
C GLY A 116 5.30 1.89 -6.63
N VAL A 117 6.47 2.15 -7.18
CA VAL A 117 6.60 2.77 -8.49
C VAL A 117 6.56 1.71 -9.59
N ASN A 118 5.71 1.92 -10.59
CA ASN A 118 5.54 1.04 -11.74
C ASN A 118 5.60 1.87 -13.02
N ALA A 119 6.07 1.27 -14.11
CA ALA A 119 6.16 1.91 -15.43
C ALA A 119 4.81 2.49 -15.92
N GLY A 120 3.71 1.77 -15.68
CA GLY A 120 2.38 2.21 -16.12
C GLY A 120 1.77 3.36 -15.31
N SER A 121 2.41 3.80 -14.22
CA SER A 121 1.90 4.87 -13.35
C SER A 121 2.94 5.95 -13.10
N LEU A 122 3.94 6.07 -13.97
CA LEU A 122 4.97 7.10 -13.89
C LEU A 122 4.32 8.49 -14.07
N GLU A 123 4.80 9.49 -13.34
CA GLU A 123 4.30 10.87 -13.46
C GLU A 123 4.52 11.43 -14.86
N LYS A 124 3.60 12.29 -15.33
CA LYS A 124 3.62 12.82 -16.71
C LYS A 124 4.90 13.57 -17.03
N ASP A 125 5.41 14.36 -16.10
CA ASP A 125 6.65 15.12 -16.28
C ASP A 125 7.87 14.20 -16.46
N LEU A 126 7.88 13.05 -15.79
CA LEU A 126 8.91 12.04 -15.97
C LEU A 126 8.75 11.28 -17.29
N GLN A 127 7.51 10.98 -17.71
CA GLN A 127 7.25 10.43 -19.04
C GLN A 127 7.73 11.38 -20.14
N GLU A 128 7.47 12.68 -20.01
CA GLU A 128 7.92 13.71 -20.95
C GLU A 128 9.45 13.88 -20.94
N LYS A 129 10.07 13.89 -19.76
CA LYS A 129 11.52 14.01 -19.59
C LYS A 129 12.29 12.84 -20.19
N TYR A 130 11.81 11.62 -20.01
CA TYR A 130 12.51 10.40 -20.40
C TYR A 130 12.00 9.78 -21.70
N GLY A 131 10.83 10.19 -22.21
CA GLY A 131 10.19 9.67 -23.42
C GLY A 131 9.55 8.28 -23.25
N GLU A 132 10.19 7.40 -22.48
CA GLU A 132 9.70 6.07 -22.14
C GLU A 132 9.97 5.71 -20.66
N PRO A 133 9.29 4.69 -20.09
CA PRO A 133 9.54 4.22 -18.74
C PRO A 133 10.90 3.52 -18.58
N THR A 134 11.97 4.31 -18.46
CA THR A 134 13.34 3.82 -18.23
C THR A 134 13.58 3.46 -16.76
N PRO A 135 14.60 2.63 -16.44
CA PRO A 135 15.03 2.40 -15.05
C PRO A 135 15.34 3.71 -14.29
N GLN A 136 15.92 4.69 -14.98
CA GLN A 136 16.24 6.01 -14.42
C GLN A 136 14.96 6.80 -14.08
N ALA A 137 13.95 6.74 -14.93
CA ALA A 137 12.66 7.37 -14.67
C ALA A 137 11.97 6.75 -13.44
N LEU A 138 12.01 5.42 -13.32
CA LEU A 138 11.45 4.71 -12.17
C LEU A 138 12.21 5.04 -10.87
N LEU A 139 13.53 5.13 -10.93
CA LEU A 139 14.36 5.53 -9.78
C LEU A 139 14.03 6.97 -9.36
N GLU A 140 13.94 7.91 -10.30
CA GLU A 140 13.62 9.30 -9.98
C GLU A 140 12.22 9.44 -9.35
N SER A 141 11.23 8.72 -9.88
CA SER A 141 9.88 8.66 -9.30
C SER A 141 9.90 8.07 -7.88
N ALA A 142 10.66 6.99 -7.66
CA ALA A 142 10.79 6.38 -6.34
C ALA A 142 11.43 7.35 -5.34
N MET A 143 12.54 8.00 -5.71
CA MET A 143 13.21 8.99 -4.86
C MET A 143 12.34 10.20 -4.57
N ARG A 144 11.52 10.66 -5.53
CA ARG A 144 10.54 11.73 -5.30
C ARG A 144 9.53 11.35 -4.22
N HIS A 145 9.04 10.11 -4.22
CA HIS A 145 8.14 9.62 -3.18
C HIS A 145 8.83 9.43 -1.83
N VAL A 146 10.10 9.01 -1.81
CA VAL A 146 10.93 8.97 -0.59
C VAL A 146 11.07 10.37 0.00
N ASP A 147 11.43 11.37 -0.81
CA ASP A 147 11.56 12.77 -0.37
C ASP A 147 10.27 13.32 0.26
N HIS A 148 9.10 12.89 -0.21
CA HIS A 148 7.82 13.29 0.40
C HIS A 148 7.67 12.75 1.83
N LEU A 149 8.06 11.50 2.08
CA LEU A 149 7.99 10.90 3.41
C LEU A 149 9.10 11.45 4.33
N ASP A 150 10.30 11.67 3.80
CA ASP A 150 11.43 12.24 4.54
C ASP A 150 11.14 13.66 5.02
N ARG A 151 10.56 14.52 4.18
CA ARG A 151 10.12 15.88 4.59
C ARG A 151 9.08 15.87 5.71
N LEU A 152 8.35 14.77 5.84
CA LEU A 152 7.38 14.56 6.90
C LEU A 152 7.97 13.78 8.08
N ASN A 153 9.28 13.52 8.10
CA ASN A 153 9.96 12.74 9.13
C ASN A 153 9.26 11.39 9.39
N PHE A 154 8.98 10.65 8.32
CA PHE A 154 8.37 9.32 8.39
C PHE A 154 9.36 8.30 7.84
N ASP A 155 9.89 7.44 8.71
CA ASP A 155 10.94 6.47 8.44
C ASP A 155 10.42 5.01 8.35
N GLN A 156 9.17 4.77 8.72
CA GLN A 156 8.53 3.46 8.65
C GLN A 156 8.02 3.13 7.25
N PHE A 157 8.89 3.14 6.24
CA PHE A 157 8.50 2.81 4.88
C PHE A 157 9.45 1.83 4.19
N LYS A 158 8.99 1.29 3.06
CA LYS A 158 9.75 0.39 2.19
C LYS A 158 9.31 0.51 0.73
#